data_AF-A0A7W8CT20-F1
#
_entry.id   AF-A0A7W8CT20-F1
#
_cell.length_a   1.000
_cell.length_b   1.000
_cell.length_c   1.000
_cell.angle_alpha   90.00
_cell.angle_beta   90.00
_cell.angle_gamma   90.00
#
_symmetry.space_group_name_H-M   'P 1'
#
loop_
_entity.id
_entity.type
_entity.pdbx_description
1 polymer ?
#
loop_
_entity_poly.entity_id
_entity_poly.type
_entity_poly.pdbx_seq_one_letter_code
_entity_poly.pdbx_strand_id
1 'polypeptide(L)'
;MELADKLGIKKQNINLWIKGKQNIPKKYLPVLSGMFHLDAAYFQKPLTELDKLQIQKEKLERELQPVKIKKIEKFSIFEEDTLLAEKAIYEEPQLNELAAEIDQEMLVDKFKSLTANPLSNKDTVSLFLKLLEDAATEPLFHKTLEGLAHYLDILPREISSEEEQEEFEEELFEVFDDHNY
;
A
#
# COMPACT_ATOMS: atom_id res chain seq x y z
N MET A 1 -17.14 -22.74 -17.54
CA MET A 1 -17.10 -23.97 -18.35
C MET A 1 -16.13 -23.85 -19.53
N GLU A 2 -15.69 -22.64 -19.89
CA GLU A 2 -14.92 -22.33 -21.12
C GLU A 2 -13.39 -22.50 -21.04
N LEU A 3 -12.77 -22.42 -19.86
CA LEU A 3 -11.30 -22.33 -19.77
C LEU A 3 -10.58 -23.62 -20.22
N ALA A 4 -11.12 -24.79 -19.86
CA ALA A 4 -10.57 -26.08 -20.27
C ALA A 4 -10.59 -26.25 -21.79
N ASP A 5 -11.69 -25.82 -22.42
CA ASP A 5 -11.89 -25.90 -23.86
C ASP A 5 -10.98 -24.89 -24.59
N LYS A 6 -10.86 -23.65 -24.09
CA LYS A 6 -9.92 -22.63 -24.62
C LYS A 6 -8.46 -23.06 -24.53
N LEU A 7 -8.10 -23.87 -23.53
CA LEU A 7 -6.74 -24.38 -23.34
C LEU A 7 -6.50 -25.76 -23.98
N GLY A 8 -7.53 -26.37 -24.59
CA GLY A 8 -7.43 -27.70 -25.21
C GLY A 8 -7.09 -28.82 -24.22
N ILE A 9 -7.52 -28.72 -22.97
CA ILE A 9 -7.22 -29.70 -21.91
C ILE A 9 -8.47 -30.21 -21.20
N LYS A 10 -8.33 -31.37 -20.53
CA LYS A 10 -9.42 -31.96 -19.73
C LYS A 10 -9.76 -31.07 -18.54
N LYS A 11 -11.06 -30.92 -18.23
CA LYS A 11 -11.58 -30.20 -17.04
C LYS A 11 -10.94 -30.68 -15.72
N GLN A 12 -10.56 -31.95 -15.65
CA GLN A 12 -9.85 -32.53 -14.50
C GLN A 12 -8.52 -31.80 -14.21
N ASN A 13 -7.77 -31.40 -15.25
CA ASN A 13 -6.51 -30.67 -15.08
C ASN A 13 -6.75 -29.29 -14.47
N ILE A 14 -7.76 -28.56 -14.95
CA ILE A 14 -8.16 -27.26 -14.37
C ILE A 14 -8.54 -27.42 -12.89
N ASN A 15 -9.32 -28.44 -12.56
CA ASN A 15 -9.72 -28.70 -11.16
C ASN A 15 -8.53 -29.03 -10.26
N LEU A 16 -7.48 -29.69 -10.78
CA LEU A 16 -6.25 -29.92 -10.03
C LEU A 16 -5.50 -28.61 -9.77
N TRP A 17 -5.48 -27.68 -10.73
CA TRP A 17 -4.87 -26.36 -10.57
C TRP A 17 -5.63 -25.52 -9.53
N ILE A 18 -6.96 -25.43 -9.63
CA ILE A 18 -7.80 -24.68 -8.68
C ILE A 18 -7.65 -25.21 -7.25
N LYS A 19 -7.50 -26.54 -7.09
CA LYS A 19 -7.29 -27.18 -5.79
C LYS A 19 -5.84 -27.12 -5.30
N GLY A 20 -4.92 -26.52 -6.05
CA GLY A 20 -3.49 -26.47 -5.73
C GLY A 20 -2.80 -27.84 -5.71
N LYS A 21 -3.43 -28.88 -6.27
CA LYS A 21 -2.87 -30.26 -6.30
C LYS A 21 -1.81 -30.43 -7.39
N GLN A 22 -1.79 -29.54 -8.38
CA GLN A 22 -0.82 -29.55 -9.46
C GLN A 22 -0.52 -28.11 -9.90
N ASN A 23 0.76 -27.81 -10.11
CA ASN A 23 1.17 -26.52 -10.65
C ASN A 23 0.72 -26.34 -12.11
N ILE A 24 0.46 -25.09 -12.49
CA ILE A 24 0.12 -24.73 -13.86
C ILE A 24 1.38 -24.86 -14.75
N PRO A 25 1.35 -25.71 -15.80
CA PRO A 25 2.48 -25.83 -16.72
C PRO A 25 2.84 -24.50 -17.38
N LYS A 26 4.15 -24.21 -17.49
CA LYS A 26 4.68 -22.93 -18.03
C LYS A 26 4.10 -22.54 -19.40
N LYS A 27 3.82 -23.53 -20.27
CA LYS A 27 3.25 -23.31 -21.61
C LYS A 27 1.86 -22.65 -21.61
N TYR A 28 1.11 -22.74 -20.51
CA TYR A 28 -0.22 -22.12 -20.40
C TYR A 28 -0.19 -20.74 -19.77
N LEU A 29 0.92 -20.33 -19.14
CA LEU A 29 1.01 -19.02 -18.49
C LEU A 29 0.79 -17.85 -19.45
N PRO A 30 1.36 -17.83 -20.68
CA PRO A 30 1.13 -16.70 -21.59
C PRO A 30 -0.35 -16.56 -21.97
N VAL A 31 -1.03 -17.69 -22.16
CA VAL A 31 -2.46 -17.70 -22.51
C VAL A 31 -3.31 -17.24 -21.33
N LEU A 32 -3.01 -17.70 -20.12
CA LEU A 32 -3.71 -17.30 -18.90
C LEU A 32 -3.46 -15.83 -18.57
N SER A 33 -2.21 -15.38 -18.63
CA SER A 33 -1.82 -13.99 -18.44
C SER A 33 -2.55 -13.09 -19.42
N GLY A 34 -2.61 -13.44 -20.71
CA GLY A 34 -3.40 -12.68 -21.69
C GLY A 34 -4.90 -12.71 -21.43
N MET A 35 -5.47 -13.86 -21.06
CA MET A 35 -6.92 -14.00 -20.84
C MET A 35 -7.40 -13.20 -19.62
N PHE A 36 -6.63 -13.26 -18.53
CA PHE A 36 -6.97 -12.59 -17.28
C PHE A 36 -6.33 -11.22 -17.16
N HIS A 37 -5.48 -10.81 -18.11
CA HIS A 37 -4.61 -9.62 -18.06
C HIS A 37 -4.00 -9.43 -16.68
N LEU A 38 -3.34 -10.50 -16.20
CA LEU A 38 -2.60 -10.53 -14.94
C LEU A 38 -1.18 -11.00 -15.26
N ASP A 39 -0.20 -10.56 -14.48
CA ASP A 39 1.16 -11.07 -14.60
C ASP A 39 1.19 -12.61 -14.41
N ALA A 40 2.04 -13.27 -15.21
CA ALA A 40 2.19 -14.73 -15.17
C ALA A 40 2.62 -15.25 -13.78
N ALA A 41 3.33 -14.43 -12.99
CA ALA A 41 3.80 -14.76 -11.65
C ALA A 41 2.63 -15.04 -10.69
N TYR A 42 1.50 -14.34 -10.80
CA TYR A 42 0.32 -14.56 -9.95
C TYR A 42 -0.26 -15.97 -10.08
N PHE A 43 -0.02 -16.65 -11.20
CA PHE A 43 -0.46 -18.03 -11.42
C PHE A 43 0.51 -19.07 -10.84
N GLN A 44 1.69 -18.66 -10.37
CA GLN A 44 2.73 -19.56 -9.89
C GLN A 44 3.08 -19.39 -8.41
N LYS A 45 2.74 -18.25 -7.80
CA LYS A 45 2.94 -17.99 -6.38
C LYS A 45 1.65 -18.17 -5.57
N PRO A 46 1.73 -18.54 -4.29
CA PRO A 46 0.63 -18.28 -3.36
C PRO A 46 0.33 -16.77 -3.34
N LEU A 47 -0.95 -16.41 -3.42
CA LEU A 47 -1.36 -15.01 -3.38
C LEU A 47 -1.41 -14.51 -1.93
N THR A 48 -0.71 -13.42 -1.67
CA THR A 48 -0.86 -12.63 -0.43
C THR A 48 -2.20 -11.90 -0.43
N GLU A 49 -2.60 -11.32 0.71
CA GLU A 49 -3.80 -10.47 0.75
C GLU A 49 -3.63 -9.24 -0.15
N LEU A 50 -2.46 -8.59 -0.13
CA LEU A 50 -2.14 -7.49 -1.04
C LEU A 50 -2.28 -7.89 -2.51
N ASP A 51 -1.78 -9.07 -2.89
CA ASP A 51 -1.93 -9.58 -4.26
C ASP A 51 -3.42 -9.72 -4.65
N LYS A 52 -4.26 -10.24 -3.74
CA LYS A 52 -5.69 -10.42 -4.00
C LYS A 52 -6.40 -9.09 -4.19
N LEU A 53 -6.11 -8.11 -3.34
CA LEU A 53 -6.71 -6.78 -3.42
C LEU A 53 -6.31 -6.08 -4.73
N GLN A 54 -5.04 -6.14 -5.12
CA GLN A 54 -4.56 -5.61 -6.41
C GLN A 54 -5.29 -6.26 -7.59
N ILE A 55 -5.39 -7.60 -7.61
CA ILE A 55 -6.10 -8.34 -8.67
C ILE A 55 -7.59 -7.95 -8.71
N GLN A 56 -8.24 -7.78 -7.56
CA GLN A 56 -9.64 -7.40 -7.48
C GLN A 56 -9.87 -5.98 -8.03
N LYS A 57 -9.01 -5.03 -7.65
CA LYS A 57 -9.04 -3.66 -8.16
C LYS A 57 -8.85 -3.63 -9.67
N GLU A 58 -7.81 -4.26 -10.19
CA GLU A 58 -7.56 -4.32 -11.65
C GLU A 58 -8.72 -4.97 -12.41
N LYS A 59 -9.35 -6.00 -11.84
CA LYS A 59 -10.53 -6.63 -12.44
C LYS A 59 -11.69 -5.64 -12.49
N LEU A 60 -12.02 -4.97 -11.38
CA LEU A 60 -13.14 -4.04 -11.29
C LEU A 60 -12.92 -2.83 -12.21
N GLU A 61 -11.70 -2.26 -12.24
CA GLU A 61 -11.35 -1.16 -13.13
C GLU A 61 -11.60 -1.47 -14.59
N ARG A 62 -11.38 -2.72 -15.01
CA ARG A 62 -11.62 -3.19 -16.37
C ARG A 62 -13.10 -3.41 -16.66
N GLU A 63 -13.84 -3.99 -15.71
CA GLU A 63 -15.28 -4.23 -15.86
C GLU A 63 -16.06 -2.92 -15.97
N LEU A 64 -15.56 -1.83 -15.38
CA LEU A 64 -16.21 -0.52 -15.36
C LEU A 64 -15.76 0.45 -16.46
N GLN A 65 -14.82 0.08 -17.34
CA GLN A 65 -14.32 1.01 -18.36
C GLN A 65 -15.44 1.57 -19.27
N PRO A 66 -15.45 2.89 -19.54
CA PRO A 66 -14.51 3.89 -19.05
C PRO A 66 -14.82 4.36 -17.62
N VAL A 67 -13.79 4.39 -16.77
CA VAL A 67 -13.89 4.97 -15.41
C VAL A 67 -13.30 6.37 -15.43
N LYS A 68 -14.04 7.35 -14.88
CA LYS A 68 -13.51 8.69 -14.67
C LYS A 68 -12.63 8.71 -13.44
N ILE A 69 -11.44 9.29 -13.60
CA ILE A 69 -10.43 9.40 -12.55
C ILE A 69 -10.00 10.85 -12.38
N LYS A 70 -9.81 11.26 -11.13
CA LYS A 70 -9.10 12.48 -10.76
C LYS A 70 -7.76 12.07 -10.14
N LYS A 71 -6.66 12.61 -10.65
CA LYS A 71 -5.33 12.40 -10.09
C LYS A 71 -5.04 13.48 -9.06
N ILE A 72 -4.47 13.07 -7.93
CA ILE A 72 -3.97 13.95 -6.88
C ILE A 72 -2.61 13.47 -6.40
N GLU A 73 -1.77 14.38 -5.95
CA GLU A 73 -0.51 14.04 -5.30
C GLU A 73 -0.74 13.89 -3.80
N LYS A 74 -0.16 12.86 -3.19
CA LYS A 74 -0.21 12.60 -1.75
C LYS A 74 1.12 12.06 -1.26
N PHE A 75 1.44 12.36 0.00
CA PHE A 75 2.55 11.72 0.70
C PHE A 75 2.46 10.18 0.64
N SER A 76 3.60 9.53 0.40
CA SER A 76 3.74 8.08 0.34
C SER A 76 5.15 7.65 0.71
N ILE A 77 5.28 6.82 1.76
CA ILE A 77 6.55 6.19 2.16
C ILE A 77 7.03 5.09 1.18
N PHE A 78 6.27 4.85 0.10
CA PHE A 78 6.57 3.82 -0.90
C PHE A 78 7.17 4.39 -2.19
N GLU A 79 7.23 5.72 -2.31
CA GLU A 79 7.91 6.43 -3.40
C GLU A 79 9.24 6.96 -2.87
N GLU A 80 10.30 6.13 -2.87
CA GLU A 80 11.55 6.41 -2.15
C GLU A 80 12.27 7.69 -2.59
N ASP A 81 12.11 8.09 -3.86
CA ASP A 81 12.81 9.25 -4.43
C ASP A 81 12.13 10.58 -4.11
N THR A 82 10.80 10.61 -4.05
CA THR A 82 10.02 11.87 -3.95
C THR A 82 9.14 11.95 -2.71
N LEU A 83 8.82 10.80 -2.11
CA LEU A 83 7.82 10.63 -1.07
C LEU A 83 6.42 11.16 -1.45
N LEU A 84 6.18 11.36 -2.74
CA LEU A 84 4.94 11.82 -3.33
C LEU A 84 4.45 10.82 -4.36
N ALA A 85 3.29 10.22 -4.10
CA ALA A 85 2.60 9.32 -5.01
C ALA A 85 1.43 10.03 -5.71
N GLU A 86 1.33 9.82 -7.02
CA GLU A 86 0.11 10.16 -7.77
C GLU A 86 -0.97 9.13 -7.45
N LYS A 87 -2.01 9.54 -6.72
CA LYS A 87 -3.17 8.70 -6.39
C LYS A 87 -4.36 9.03 -7.28
N ALA A 88 -4.99 7.99 -7.81
CA ALA A 88 -6.23 8.09 -8.56
C ALA A 88 -7.43 8.03 -7.60
N ILE A 89 -8.30 9.03 -7.68
CA ILE A 89 -9.64 9.05 -7.09
C ILE A 89 -10.64 8.71 -8.20
N TYR A 90 -11.36 7.62 -8.01
CA TYR A 90 -12.36 7.12 -8.94
C TYR A 90 -13.72 7.76 -8.63
N GLU A 91 -14.55 8.00 -9.64
CA GLU A 91 -15.97 8.31 -9.38
C GLU A 91 -16.71 7.10 -8.77
N GLU A 92 -16.21 5.89 -8.99
CA GLU A 92 -16.74 4.66 -8.40
C GLU A 92 -16.25 4.48 -6.95
N PRO A 93 -17.15 4.48 -5.94
CA PRO A 93 -16.77 4.30 -4.54
C PRO A 93 -16.05 2.98 -4.25
N GLN A 94 -16.49 1.88 -4.89
CA GLN A 94 -15.90 0.56 -4.67
C GLN A 94 -14.41 0.50 -5.05
N LEU A 95 -14.00 1.25 -6.08
CA LEU A 95 -12.60 1.34 -6.46
C LEU A 95 -11.76 2.15 -5.46
N ASN A 96 -12.34 3.19 -4.87
CA ASN A 96 -11.68 3.96 -3.83
C ASN A 96 -11.55 3.16 -2.53
N GLU A 97 -12.56 2.37 -2.17
CA GLU A 97 -12.51 1.45 -1.02
C GLU A 97 -11.39 0.41 -1.20
N LEU A 98 -11.32 -0.26 -2.35
CA LEU A 98 -10.22 -1.18 -2.66
C LEU A 98 -8.85 -0.49 -2.65
N ALA A 99 -8.75 0.74 -3.17
CA ALA A 99 -7.51 1.49 -3.13
C ALA A 99 -7.07 1.81 -1.68
N ALA A 100 -8.01 2.17 -0.81
CA ALA A 100 -7.75 2.42 0.60
C ALA A 100 -7.35 1.13 1.36
N GLU A 101 -8.00 0.00 1.06
CA GLU A 101 -7.63 -1.31 1.62
C GLU A 101 -6.21 -1.73 1.19
N ILE A 102 -5.84 -1.49 -0.07
CA ILE A 102 -4.49 -1.72 -0.58
C ILE A 102 -3.47 -0.84 0.17
N ASP A 103 -3.75 0.45 0.30
CA ASP A 103 -2.89 1.39 1.04
C ASP A 103 -2.67 0.92 2.49
N GLN A 104 -3.73 0.48 3.16
CA GLN A 104 -3.67 -0.04 4.52
C GLN A 104 -2.84 -1.33 4.61
N GLU A 105 -3.06 -2.31 3.73
CA GLU A 105 -2.30 -3.56 3.73
C GLU A 105 -0.81 -3.31 3.46
N MET A 106 -0.47 -2.37 2.58
CA MET A 106 0.91 -1.95 2.34
C MET A 106 1.58 -1.38 3.60
N LEU A 107 0.88 -0.53 4.36
CA LEU A 107 1.39 0.01 5.63
C LEU A 107 1.61 -1.10 6.67
N VAL A 108 0.66 -2.04 6.76
CA VAL A 108 0.75 -3.19 7.66
C VAL A 108 1.94 -4.07 7.30
N ASP A 109 2.14 -4.39 6.02
CA ASP A 109 3.27 -5.19 5.56
C ASP A 109 4.62 -4.49 5.78
N LYS A 110 4.68 -3.17 5.55
CA LYS A 110 5.86 -2.37 5.90
C LYS A 110 6.15 -2.46 7.39
N PHE A 111 5.15 -2.28 8.25
CA PHE A 111 5.32 -2.37 9.70
C PHE A 111 5.79 -3.76 10.14
N LYS A 112 5.19 -4.84 9.62
CA LYS A 112 5.65 -6.22 9.86
C LYS A 112 7.12 -6.40 9.47
N SER A 113 7.54 -5.83 8.34
CA SER A 113 8.93 -5.94 7.88
C SER A 113 9.92 -5.23 8.81
N LEU A 114 9.56 -4.04 9.30
CA LEU A 114 10.39 -3.25 10.22
C LEU A 114 10.47 -3.89 11.61
N THR A 115 9.45 -4.65 11.99
CA THR A 115 9.34 -5.31 13.31
C THR A 115 9.67 -6.80 13.28
N ALA A 116 10.17 -7.32 12.15
CA ALA A 116 10.50 -8.74 11.98
C ALA A 116 11.61 -9.23 12.93
N ASN A 117 12.48 -8.31 13.38
CA ASN A 117 13.54 -8.58 14.35
C ASN A 117 13.25 -7.88 15.69
N PRO A 118 13.80 -8.39 16.82
CA PRO A 118 13.66 -7.72 18.10
C PRO A 118 14.17 -6.28 18.05
N LEU A 119 13.27 -5.34 18.31
CA LEU A 119 13.59 -3.92 18.37
C LEU A 119 14.41 -3.60 19.62
N SER A 120 15.39 -2.71 19.50
CA SER A 120 16.14 -2.16 20.64
C SER A 120 15.35 -1.09 21.41
N ASN A 121 14.38 -0.44 20.75
CA ASN A 121 13.59 0.68 21.23
C ASN A 121 12.11 0.31 21.48
N LYS A 122 11.86 -0.85 22.09
CA LYS A 122 10.49 -1.40 22.26
C LYS A 122 9.56 -0.48 23.03
N ASP A 123 10.06 0.21 24.05
CA ASP A 123 9.24 1.12 24.86
C ASP A 123 8.77 2.32 24.03
N THR A 124 9.65 2.89 23.20
CA THR A 124 9.33 3.97 22.25
C THR A 124 8.27 3.53 21.23
N VAL A 125 8.44 2.35 20.64
CA VAL A 125 7.44 1.82 19.68
C VAL A 125 6.11 1.53 20.39
N SER A 126 6.13 1.05 21.62
CA SER A 126 4.92 0.79 22.40
C SER A 126 4.18 2.09 22.73
N LEU A 127 4.92 3.16 23.05
CA LEU A 127 4.36 4.49 23.25
C LEU A 127 3.75 5.04 21.96
N PHE A 128 4.45 4.91 20.82
CA PHE A 128 3.90 5.32 19.52
C PHE A 128 2.59 4.60 19.20
N LEU A 129 2.53 3.28 19.41
CA LEU A 129 1.30 2.51 19.22
C LEU A 129 0.18 2.98 20.16
N LYS A 130 0.50 3.36 21.40
CA LYS A 130 -0.48 3.88 22.35
C LYS A 130 -1.01 5.25 21.94
N LEU A 131 -0.15 6.12 21.42
CA LEU A 131 -0.54 7.41 20.86
C LEU A 131 -1.44 7.22 19.62
N LEU A 132 -1.11 6.25 18.76
CA LEU A 132 -1.94 5.92 17.61
C LEU A 132 -3.31 5.33 18.02
N GLU A 133 -3.40 4.63 19.15
CA GLU A 133 -4.66 4.09 19.66
C GLU A 133 -5.55 5.18 20.27
N ASP A 134 -4.97 6.05 21.11
CA ASP A 134 -5.74 6.97 21.96
C ASP A 134 -5.81 8.40 21.42
N ALA A 135 -4.85 8.82 20.59
CA ALA A 135 -4.64 10.21 20.19
C ALA A 135 -4.47 10.38 18.67
N ALA A 136 -4.85 9.39 17.86
CA ALA A 136 -4.71 9.45 16.40
C ALA A 136 -5.54 10.53 15.68
N THR A 137 -6.44 11.22 16.39
CA THR A 137 -7.18 12.38 15.85
C THR A 137 -6.70 13.70 16.43
N GLU A 138 -5.72 13.68 17.34
CA GLU A 138 -5.22 14.89 17.99
C GLU A 138 -4.28 15.64 17.02
N PRO A 139 -4.57 16.90 16.67
CA PRO A 139 -3.74 17.66 15.73
C PRO A 139 -2.27 17.74 16.18
N LEU A 140 -2.03 17.92 17.49
CA LEU A 140 -0.69 18.02 18.05
C LEU A 140 0.15 16.75 17.79
N PHE A 141 -0.47 15.56 17.80
CA PHE A 141 0.23 14.32 17.50
C PHE A 141 0.76 14.31 16.06
N HIS A 142 -0.07 14.73 15.09
CA HIS A 142 0.32 14.81 13.69
C HIS A 142 1.38 15.89 13.47
N LYS A 143 1.16 17.11 13.96
CA LYS A 143 2.10 18.23 13.81
C LYS A 143 3.48 17.88 14.40
N THR A 144 3.51 17.22 15.56
CA THR A 144 4.77 16.80 16.21
C THR A 144 5.50 15.72 15.39
N LEU A 145 4.78 14.73 14.86
CA LEU A 145 5.39 13.68 14.03
C LEU A 145 5.95 14.23 12.72
N GLU A 146 5.20 15.13 12.08
CA GLU A 146 5.61 15.80 10.85
C GLU A 146 6.83 16.70 11.08
N GLY A 147 6.78 17.54 12.11
CA GLY A 147 7.92 18.39 12.49
C GLY A 147 9.16 17.57 12.83
N LEU A 148 9.00 16.46 13.56
CA LEU A 148 10.12 15.55 13.82
C LEU A 148 10.68 14.93 12.52
N ALA A 149 9.82 14.59 11.56
CA ALA A 149 10.25 14.05 10.28
C ALA A 149 10.98 15.10 9.41
N HIS A 150 10.52 16.35 9.42
CA HIS A 150 11.22 17.47 8.78
C HIS A 150 12.56 17.78 9.46
N TYR A 151 12.60 17.81 10.80
CA TYR A 151 13.82 18.08 11.56
C TYR A 151 14.93 17.03 11.30
N LEU A 152 14.53 15.77 11.11
CA LEU A 152 15.45 14.66 10.84
C LEU A 152 15.76 14.46 9.35
N ASP A 153 15.31 15.36 8.47
CA ASP A 153 15.43 15.28 7.01
C ASP A 153 14.86 13.96 6.42
N ILE A 154 13.85 13.38 7.07
CA ILE A 154 13.14 12.17 6.62
C ILE A 154 12.01 12.55 5.66
N LEU A 155 11.39 13.71 5.88
CA LEU A 155 10.34 14.28 5.04
C LEU A 155 10.87 15.56 4.35
N PRO A 156 10.65 15.75 3.04
CA PRO A 156 10.98 17.00 2.35
C PRO A 156 10.05 18.12 2.83
N ARG A 157 10.61 19.31 3.07
CA ARG A 157 9.86 20.48 3.58
C ARG A 157 8.71 20.94 2.68
N GLU A 158 8.77 20.60 1.40
CA GLU A 158 7.70 20.90 0.44
C GLU A 158 6.42 20.09 0.72
N ILE A 159 6.52 19.00 1.49
CA ILE A 159 5.40 18.15 1.88
C ILE A 159 4.93 18.56 3.28
N SER A 160 4.12 19.62 3.34
CA SER A 160 3.47 20.06 4.57
C SER A 160 1.98 19.75 4.57
N SER A 161 1.44 19.35 5.72
CA SER A 161 0.00 19.11 5.89
C SER A 161 -0.83 20.39 5.94
N GLU A 162 -0.32 21.48 6.54
CA GLU A 162 -1.04 22.74 6.77
C GLU A 162 -0.10 23.96 6.83
N GLU A 163 -0.58 25.16 6.51
CA GLU A 163 0.21 26.40 6.66
C GLU A 163 0.63 26.67 8.12
N GLU A 164 -0.19 26.26 9.08
CA GLU A 164 0.11 26.35 10.52
C GLU A 164 1.25 25.42 10.98
N GLN A 165 1.69 24.50 10.11
CA GLN A 165 2.79 23.58 10.42
C GLN A 165 4.13 24.32 10.47
N GLU A 166 4.34 25.32 9.61
CA GLU A 166 5.60 26.07 9.55
C GLU A 166 5.87 26.82 10.87
N GLU A 167 4.86 27.53 11.39
CA GLU A 167 4.96 28.25 12.67
C GLU A 167 5.22 27.30 13.84
N PHE A 168 4.53 26.15 13.87
CA PHE A 168 4.74 25.13 14.90
C PHE A 168 6.17 24.54 14.84
N GLU A 169 6.70 24.33 13.64
CA GLU A 169 8.05 23.80 13.44
C GLU A 169 9.13 24.77 13.86
N GLU A 170 8.98 26.06 13.59
CA GLU A 170 9.93 27.09 14.04
C GLU A 170 10.10 27.03 15.57
N GLU A 171 8.99 27.04 16.32
CA GLU A 171 9.04 26.91 17.78
C GLU A 171 9.60 25.56 18.25
N LEU A 172 9.22 24.47 17.58
CA LEU A 172 9.66 23.13 17.95
C LEU A 172 11.17 22.91 17.69
N PHE A 173 11.69 23.45 16.60
CA PHE A 173 13.09 23.27 16.22
C PHE A 173 14.03 24.05 17.15
N GLU A 174 13.62 25.22 17.63
CA GLU A 174 14.36 25.94 18.69
C GLU A 174 14.53 25.05 19.94
N VAL A 175 13.45 24.38 20.36
CA VAL A 175 13.49 23.45 21.50
C VAL A 175 14.39 22.26 21.22
N PHE A 176 14.33 21.69 20.01
CA PHE A 176 15.18 20.56 19.64
C PHE A 176 16.66 20.94 19.62
N ASP A 177 17.02 22.06 19.00
CA ASP A 177 18.40 22.54 18.91
C ASP A 177 19.02 22.82 20.29
N ASP A 178 18.22 23.31 21.24
CA ASP A 178 18.65 23.53 22.63
C ASP A 178 18.93 22.22 23.40
N HIS A 179 18.38 21.09 22.93
CA HIS A 179 18.43 19.80 23.62
C HIS A 179 19.16 18.68 22.86
N ASN A 180 19.67 18.95 21.65
CA ASN A 180 20.35 17.97 20.80
C ASN A 180 21.87 17.83 21.10
N TYR A 181 22.25 17.73 22.39
CA TYR A 181 23.63 17.61 22.88
C TYR A 181 23.98 16.22 23.44
#